data_AF-A0A835CMQ6-F1
#
_entry.id   AF-A0A835CMQ6-F1
#
_cell.length_a   1.000
_cell.length_b   1.000
_cell.length_c   1.000
_cell.angle_alpha   90.00
_cell.angle_beta   90.00
_cell.angle_gamma   90.00
#
_symmetry.space_group_name_H-M   'P 1'
#
loop_
_entity.id
_entity.type
_entity.pdbx_description
1 polymer ?
#
loop_
_entity_poly.entity_id
_entity_poly.type
_entity_poly.pdbx_seq_one_letter_code
_entity_poly.pdbx_strand_id
1 'polypeptide(L)'
;MGNKNSCCGYSSPQSSRKELGNDTGGKSFEEHLPEGEFSVTNLQHISEREPEDWDSDPSLHPCAGTIFMERSKQAIENGMVRKKSQHQIADTRQLKKSSSCSTIYLDDSTVSQPNLKNTVKCVALGIYYHIKNRTSQRQIDIFDEKIHPLTRDEHKQIYKFVRTLFNAAQLTAECAIITLVYLERLLTYAEIDITPGNWKRIVLGAILLASKVWDDQAVWNVDYCQILKDITVEDMNELERQFLEMLQFNINVPSSVYAKYYFDLRTLAEANELTFPSEPLSKEKAQKLEAMSRLYEDKVTTEVLQNGIKKWSSLDNICVGGPRRSIAILS
;
A
#
# COMPACT_ATOMS: atom_id res chain seq x y z
N MET A 1 -2.84 -58.13 7.96
CA MET A 1 -3.24 -57.07 7.02
C MET A 1 -4.17 -56.09 7.74
N GLY A 2 -3.70 -54.85 7.91
CA GLY A 2 -4.49 -53.62 8.04
C GLY A 2 -5.54 -53.49 9.16
N ASN A 3 -5.11 -53.12 10.37
CA ASN A 3 -5.99 -52.55 11.39
C ASN A 3 -5.95 -51.01 11.26
N LYS A 4 -7.06 -50.39 10.83
CA LYS A 4 -7.22 -48.93 10.72
C LYS A 4 -8.01 -48.43 11.93
N ASN A 5 -7.31 -47.90 12.92
CA ASN A 5 -7.85 -46.97 13.92
C ASN A 5 -6.76 -45.93 14.21
N SER A 6 -6.99 -44.68 13.83
CA SER A 6 -6.43 -43.52 14.54
C SER A 6 -7.25 -42.29 14.20
N CYS A 7 -8.23 -42.01 15.05
CA CYS A 7 -8.75 -40.68 15.29
C CYS A 7 -7.88 -40.08 16.38
N CYS A 8 -7.09 -39.04 16.08
CA CYS A 8 -6.46 -38.20 17.10
C CYS A 8 -6.91 -36.76 16.86
N GLY A 9 -7.94 -36.35 17.60
CA GLY A 9 -8.27 -34.94 17.75
C GLY A 9 -7.22 -34.25 18.60
N TYR A 10 -6.59 -33.22 18.06
CA TYR A 10 -5.67 -32.37 18.81
C TYR A 10 -6.50 -31.24 19.44
N SER A 11 -6.62 -31.25 20.77
CA SER A 11 -7.21 -30.14 21.53
C SER A 11 -6.08 -29.18 21.89
N SER A 12 -6.09 -27.97 21.31
CA SER A 12 -5.17 -26.91 21.73
C SER A 12 -5.50 -26.48 23.17
N PRO A 13 -4.50 -26.28 24.05
CA PRO A 13 -4.76 -25.80 25.39
C PRO A 13 -5.23 -24.34 25.35
N GLN A 14 -6.30 -24.05 26.10
CA GLN A 14 -6.77 -22.68 26.31
C GLN A 14 -5.74 -21.91 27.15
N SER A 15 -5.30 -20.74 26.67
CA SER A 15 -4.49 -19.84 27.48
C SER A 15 -5.38 -19.20 28.54
N SER A 16 -5.14 -19.57 29.80
CA SER A 16 -5.73 -18.91 30.96
C SER A 16 -5.19 -17.47 31.04
N ARG A 17 -6.10 -16.50 30.90
CA ARG A 17 -5.87 -15.07 31.12
C ARG A 17 -5.43 -14.88 32.58
N LYS A 18 -4.16 -14.53 32.83
CA LYS A 18 -3.66 -14.20 34.18
C LYS A 18 -4.19 -12.80 34.56
N GLU A 19 -5.09 -12.76 35.52
CA GLU A 19 -5.50 -11.53 36.19
C GLU A 19 -4.32 -10.96 36.99
N LEU A 20 -4.09 -9.65 36.88
CA LEU A 20 -3.14 -8.91 37.69
C LEU A 20 -3.62 -8.87 39.15
N GLY A 21 -2.84 -9.46 40.05
CA GLY A 21 -3.00 -9.37 41.49
C GLY A 21 -1.65 -9.12 42.15
N ASN A 22 -1.62 -8.09 42.99
CA ASN A 22 -0.46 -7.51 43.67
C ASN A 22 0.27 -8.44 44.66
N ASP A 23 1.59 -8.26 44.71
CA ASP A 23 2.49 -8.19 45.88
C ASP A 23 3.24 -9.42 46.46
N THR A 24 4.51 -9.12 46.79
CA THR A 24 5.46 -9.74 47.73
C THR A 24 6.22 -11.05 47.42
N GLY A 25 7.52 -10.89 47.09
CA GLY A 25 8.68 -11.49 47.78
C GLY A 25 8.99 -13.00 47.68
N GLY A 26 10.12 -13.36 47.05
CA GLY A 26 10.76 -14.67 47.26
C GLY A 26 11.80 -15.06 46.20
N LYS A 27 12.99 -15.48 46.62
CA LYS A 27 14.18 -15.78 45.80
C LYS A 27 14.15 -17.16 45.08
N SER A 28 14.96 -17.22 44.03
CA SER A 28 15.75 -18.35 43.46
C SER A 28 15.03 -19.53 42.79
N PHE A 29 15.32 -19.78 41.51
CA PHE A 29 16.26 -20.84 41.09
C PHE A 29 16.67 -20.63 39.62
N GLU A 30 17.98 -20.49 39.39
CA GLU A 30 18.60 -20.37 38.07
C GLU A 30 19.07 -21.78 37.69
N GLU A 31 18.39 -22.44 36.75
CA GLU A 31 18.76 -23.78 36.29
C GLU A 31 19.73 -23.64 35.12
N HIS A 32 21.02 -23.78 35.43
CA HIS A 32 22.13 -23.80 34.48
C HIS A 32 22.10 -25.13 33.71
N LEU A 33 21.80 -25.10 32.41
CA LEU A 33 21.98 -26.25 31.52
C LEU A 33 23.42 -26.29 30.99
N PRO A 34 24.07 -27.47 30.91
CA PRO A 34 25.44 -27.59 30.41
C PRO A 34 25.51 -27.34 28.90
N GLU A 35 26.60 -26.70 28.46
CA GLU A 35 26.91 -26.43 27.04
C GLU A 35 26.98 -27.73 26.24
N GLY A 36 26.16 -27.86 25.18
CA GLY A 36 26.42 -28.89 24.15
C GLY A 36 25.24 -29.51 23.40
N GLU A 37 23.97 -29.19 23.69
CA GLU A 37 22.84 -29.74 22.93
C GLU A 37 22.04 -28.63 22.23
N PHE A 38 22.24 -28.47 20.92
CA PHE A 38 21.34 -27.66 20.09
C PHE A 38 20.00 -28.37 19.97
N SER A 39 18.99 -27.87 20.69
CA SER A 39 17.60 -28.28 20.51
C SER A 39 17.11 -27.87 19.12
N VAL A 40 17.05 -28.83 18.19
CA VAL A 40 16.59 -28.63 16.80
C VAL A 40 15.08 -28.44 16.69
N THR A 41 14.36 -28.33 17.82
CA THR A 41 12.89 -28.21 17.87
C THR A 41 12.38 -26.80 18.13
N ASN A 42 13.27 -25.81 18.30
CA ASN A 42 12.91 -24.39 18.47
C ASN A 42 13.38 -23.53 17.28
N LEU A 43 13.13 -23.99 16.05
CA LEU A 43 13.20 -23.10 14.89
C LEU A 43 12.01 -22.14 14.97
N GLN A 44 12.28 -20.94 15.48
CA GLN A 44 11.33 -19.83 15.55
C GLN A 44 10.71 -19.61 14.16
N HIS A 45 9.38 -19.64 14.08
CA HIS A 45 8.67 -19.54 12.81
C HIS A 45 8.89 -18.15 12.21
N ILE A 46 8.92 -18.01 10.88
CA ILE A 46 9.29 -16.74 10.22
C ILE A 46 8.35 -15.58 10.64
N SER A 47 7.10 -15.89 10.99
CA SER A 47 6.14 -14.91 11.53
C SER A 47 6.47 -14.37 12.92
N GLU A 48 7.32 -15.07 13.69
CA GLU A 48 7.74 -14.70 15.04
C GLU A 48 9.07 -13.91 15.04
N ARG A 49 9.61 -13.64 13.85
CA ARG A 49 10.87 -12.91 13.64
C ARG A 49 10.66 -11.41 13.38
N GLU A 50 9.43 -10.94 13.36
CA GLU A 50 9.14 -9.53 13.14
C GLU A 50 9.35 -8.75 14.45
N PRO A 51 10.24 -7.74 14.47
CA PRO A 51 10.51 -6.97 15.68
C PRO A 51 9.23 -6.25 16.15
N GLU A 52 8.93 -6.30 17.45
CA GLU A 52 7.78 -5.66 18.08
C GLU A 52 7.89 -4.11 18.15
N ASP A 53 8.54 -3.47 17.19
CA ASP A 53 8.73 -2.00 17.15
C ASP A 53 7.75 -1.35 16.16
N TRP A 54 6.48 -1.74 16.28
CA TRP A 54 5.35 -1.34 15.41
C TRP A 54 4.98 0.15 15.51
N ASP A 55 5.49 0.89 16.48
CA ASP A 55 5.08 2.26 16.78
C ASP A 55 5.84 3.34 15.97
N SER A 56 6.88 2.97 15.21
CA SER A 56 7.78 3.95 14.56
C SER A 56 7.63 4.10 13.04
N ASP A 57 7.05 3.12 12.32
CA ASP A 57 6.96 3.15 10.84
C ASP A 57 5.50 3.27 10.32
N PRO A 58 5.10 4.45 9.79
CA PRO A 58 3.76 4.67 9.26
C PRO A 58 3.41 3.82 8.03
N SER A 59 4.40 3.22 7.38
CA SER A 59 4.23 2.33 6.22
C SER A 59 3.87 0.89 6.63
N LEU A 60 4.00 0.54 7.91
CA LEU A 60 3.60 -0.76 8.47
C LEU A 60 2.22 -0.71 9.10
N HIS A 61 1.79 0.46 9.55
CA HIS A 61 0.54 0.60 10.29
C HIS A 61 -0.60 1.15 9.40
N PRO A 62 -1.72 0.41 9.23
CA PRO A 62 -2.86 0.88 8.45
C PRO A 62 -3.51 2.17 8.97
N CYS A 63 -3.37 2.43 10.28
CA CYS A 63 -3.98 3.58 10.95
C CYS A 63 -3.06 4.79 11.14
N ALA A 64 -1.74 4.64 10.98
CA ALA A 64 -0.81 5.79 11.05
C ALA A 64 -0.90 6.57 9.74
N GLY A 65 -0.84 7.91 9.72
CA GLY A 65 -0.92 8.67 8.46
C GLY A 65 0.28 8.39 7.54
N THR A 66 0.11 8.38 6.20
CA THR A 66 1.27 8.33 5.30
C THR A 66 2.11 9.61 5.42
N ILE A 67 3.43 9.50 5.19
CA ILE A 67 4.34 10.64 5.34
C ILE A 67 4.02 11.73 4.31
N PHE A 68 3.63 11.34 3.09
CA PHE A 68 3.25 12.28 2.04
C PHE A 68 1.97 13.03 2.38
N MET A 69 1.04 12.44 3.13
CA MET A 69 -0.17 13.13 3.59
C MET A 69 0.18 14.20 4.63
N GLU A 70 1.10 13.90 5.53
CA GLU A 70 1.64 14.90 6.46
C GLU A 70 2.34 16.03 5.71
N ARG A 71 3.25 15.68 4.78
CA ARG A 71 3.97 16.66 3.96
C ARG A 71 3.06 17.43 3.01
N SER A 72 1.87 16.96 2.67
CA SER A 72 0.93 17.66 1.79
C SER A 72 -0.26 18.30 2.51
N LYS A 73 -0.31 18.21 3.84
CA LYS A 73 -1.45 18.65 4.68
C LYS A 73 -1.98 20.04 4.35
N GLN A 74 -1.09 21.03 4.23
CA GLN A 74 -1.48 22.41 3.89
C GLN A 74 -2.11 22.52 2.50
N ALA A 75 -1.62 21.75 1.52
CA ALA A 75 -2.20 21.75 0.18
C ALA A 75 -3.58 21.10 0.18
N ILE A 76 -3.76 20.04 0.98
CA ILE A 76 -5.03 19.36 1.15
C ILE A 76 -6.08 20.30 1.76
N GLU A 77 -5.74 20.93 2.89
CA GLU A 77 -6.62 21.90 3.57
C GLU A 77 -7.05 23.03 2.65
N ASN A 78 -6.10 23.63 1.92
CA ASN A 78 -6.38 24.69 0.95
C ASN A 78 -7.29 24.22 -0.19
N GLY A 79 -7.05 23.02 -0.73
CA GLY A 79 -7.86 22.42 -1.78
C GLY A 79 -9.31 22.17 -1.34
N MET A 80 -9.49 21.65 -0.13
CA MET A 80 -10.82 21.40 0.44
C MET A 80 -11.59 22.70 0.69
N VAL A 81 -10.93 23.76 1.15
CA VAL A 81 -11.55 25.09 1.33
C VAL A 81 -12.00 25.66 -0.02
N ARG A 82 -11.17 25.56 -1.07
CA ARG A 82 -11.54 25.99 -2.43
C ARG A 82 -12.80 25.28 -2.92
N LYS A 83 -12.88 23.95 -2.77
CA LYS A 83 -14.06 23.17 -3.17
C LYS A 83 -15.32 23.55 -2.38
N LYS A 84 -15.22 23.75 -1.06
CA LYS A 84 -16.35 24.19 -0.23
C LYS A 84 -16.88 25.55 -0.68
N SER A 85 -15.99 26.49 -0.97
CA SER A 85 -16.36 27.81 -1.51
C SER A 85 -17.07 27.70 -2.87
N GLN A 86 -16.57 26.85 -3.77
CA GLN A 86 -17.17 26.64 -5.09
C GLN A 86 -18.60 26.08 -5.01
N HIS A 87 -18.86 25.14 -4.09
CA HIS A 87 -20.21 24.61 -3.86
C HIS A 87 -21.15 25.67 -3.26
N GLN A 88 -20.66 26.52 -2.35
CA GLN A 88 -21.45 27.60 -1.76
C GLN A 88 -21.84 28.69 -2.77
N ILE A 89 -21.01 28.96 -3.77
CA ILE A 89 -21.31 29.93 -4.83
C ILE A 89 -22.31 29.38 -5.85
N ALA A 90 -22.30 28.06 -6.10
CA ALA A 90 -23.21 27.41 -7.03
C ALA A 90 -24.66 27.27 -6.50
N ASP A 91 -24.86 27.30 -5.18
CA ASP A 91 -26.15 27.02 -4.53
C ASP A 91 -26.86 28.27 -3.96
N THR A 92 -27.10 29.29 -4.79
CA THR A 92 -27.95 30.45 -4.41
C THR A 92 -29.46 30.21 -4.61
N ARG A 93 -29.89 28.99 -4.97
CA ARG A 93 -31.31 28.62 -5.06
C ARG A 93 -31.65 27.63 -3.96
N GLN A 94 -32.62 27.96 -3.11
CA GLN A 94 -33.22 27.02 -2.15
C GLN A 94 -33.91 25.89 -2.92
N LEU A 95 -33.18 24.82 -3.22
CA LEU A 95 -33.75 23.60 -3.76
C LEU A 95 -34.52 22.88 -2.65
N LYS A 96 -35.80 22.56 -2.91
CA LYS A 96 -36.54 21.57 -2.12
C LYS A 96 -35.73 20.27 -2.15
N LYS A 97 -35.21 19.84 -1.00
CA LYS A 97 -34.46 18.60 -0.86
C LYS A 97 -35.37 17.42 -1.25
N SER A 98 -35.19 16.91 -2.46
CA SER A 98 -35.62 15.56 -2.85
C SER A 98 -34.39 14.65 -2.80
N SER A 99 -34.42 13.62 -1.95
CA SER A 99 -33.40 12.58 -1.87
C SER A 99 -33.50 11.65 -3.09
N SER A 100 -33.18 12.16 -4.27
CA SER A 100 -33.17 11.37 -5.51
C SER A 100 -31.73 11.06 -5.88
N CYS A 101 -31.10 10.13 -5.17
CA CYS A 101 -29.80 9.56 -5.56
C CYS A 101 -29.97 8.50 -6.68
N SER A 102 -30.69 8.83 -7.76
CA SER A 102 -30.90 7.87 -8.87
C SER A 102 -29.66 7.71 -9.76
N THR A 103 -28.72 8.65 -9.70
CA THR A 103 -27.52 8.64 -10.56
C THR A 103 -26.26 8.61 -9.70
N ILE A 104 -25.60 7.46 -9.67
CA ILE A 104 -24.29 7.29 -9.04
C ILE A 104 -23.24 7.70 -10.06
N TYR A 105 -22.31 8.57 -9.68
CA TYR A 105 -21.17 8.93 -10.51
C TYR A 105 -19.94 8.15 -10.04
N LEU A 106 -19.24 7.49 -10.96
CA LEU A 106 -18.01 6.75 -10.66
C LEU A 106 -16.88 7.24 -11.56
N ASP A 107 -15.70 7.40 -11.00
CA ASP A 107 -14.47 7.35 -11.78
C ASP A 107 -14.09 5.88 -12.00
N ASP A 108 -13.50 5.53 -13.15
CA ASP A 108 -13.02 4.17 -13.47
C ASP A 108 -11.76 3.78 -12.68
N SER A 109 -11.73 4.11 -11.39
CA SER A 109 -10.63 3.83 -10.48
C SER A 109 -11.22 3.22 -9.22
N THR A 110 -10.99 1.92 -9.01
CA THR A 110 -11.32 1.25 -7.75
C THR A 110 -10.03 0.84 -7.04
N VAL A 111 -10.12 0.47 -5.76
CA VAL A 111 -8.96 -0.05 -5.01
C VAL A 111 -8.37 -1.27 -5.72
N SER A 112 -9.22 -2.13 -6.28
CA SER A 112 -8.82 -3.35 -6.99
C SER A 112 -8.39 -3.14 -8.43
N GLN A 113 -8.67 -1.96 -9.00
CA GLN A 113 -8.33 -1.62 -10.38
C GLN A 113 -8.11 -0.11 -10.47
N PRO A 114 -6.95 0.39 -9.99
CA PRO A 114 -6.63 1.80 -10.04
C PRO A 114 -6.36 2.25 -11.48
N ASN A 115 -6.72 3.49 -11.81
CA ASN A 115 -6.36 4.05 -13.10
C ASN A 115 -4.87 4.46 -13.15
N LEU A 116 -4.07 3.82 -13.99
CA LEU A 116 -2.62 4.04 -14.07
C LEU A 116 -2.22 5.52 -14.26
N LYS A 117 -2.85 6.21 -15.22
CA LYS A 117 -2.52 7.61 -15.53
C LYS A 117 -2.79 8.53 -14.33
N ASN A 118 -3.86 8.25 -13.60
CA ASN A 118 -4.20 8.95 -12.36
C ASN A 118 -3.18 8.68 -11.28
N THR A 119 -2.94 7.42 -10.99
CA THR A 119 -2.06 7.00 -9.92
C THR A 119 -0.66 7.55 -10.11
N VAL A 120 -0.10 7.48 -11.33
CA VAL A 120 1.23 8.03 -11.63
C VAL A 120 1.31 9.54 -11.42
N LYS A 121 0.25 10.30 -11.75
CA LYS A 121 0.20 11.74 -11.44
C LYS A 121 0.20 12.00 -9.94
N CYS A 122 -0.59 11.23 -9.19
CA CYS A 122 -0.74 11.41 -7.75
C CYS A 122 0.53 11.00 -6.99
N VAL A 123 1.16 9.89 -7.39
CA VAL A 123 2.46 9.44 -6.84
C VAL A 123 3.53 10.48 -7.13
N ALA A 124 3.61 11.01 -8.36
CA ALA A 124 4.55 12.08 -8.68
C ALA A 124 4.31 13.36 -7.85
N LEU A 125 3.05 13.67 -7.53
CA LEU A 125 2.70 14.77 -6.64
C LEU A 125 3.09 14.48 -5.18
N GLY A 126 2.92 13.24 -4.70
CA GLY A 126 3.40 12.81 -3.38
C GLY A 126 4.91 13.00 -3.25
N ILE A 127 5.68 12.52 -4.22
CA ILE A 127 7.14 12.70 -4.28
C ILE A 127 7.52 14.20 -4.33
N TYR A 128 6.76 15.01 -5.08
CA TYR A 128 6.96 16.47 -5.09
C TYR A 128 6.83 17.09 -3.70
N TYR A 129 5.82 16.70 -2.92
CA TYR A 129 5.65 17.20 -1.55
C TYR A 129 6.75 16.69 -0.61
N HIS A 130 7.29 15.49 -0.82
CA HIS A 130 8.49 15.05 -0.11
C HIS A 130 9.68 15.98 -0.33
N ILE A 131 9.92 16.40 -1.58
CA ILE A 131 11.01 17.31 -1.93
C ILE A 131 10.77 18.73 -1.40
N LYS A 132 9.54 19.23 -1.59
CA LYS A 132 9.16 20.61 -1.24
C LYS A 132 9.20 20.85 0.27
N ASN A 133 8.63 19.93 1.04
CA ASN A 133 8.43 20.06 2.48
C ASN A 133 9.36 19.10 3.26
N ARG A 134 10.58 18.91 2.75
CA ARG A 134 11.63 18.14 3.44
C ARG A 134 12.08 18.83 4.73
N THR A 135 12.49 18.03 5.70
CA THR A 135 12.91 18.48 7.04
C THR A 135 14.43 18.53 7.19
N SER A 136 15.16 17.71 6.45
CA SER A 136 16.61 17.56 6.48
C SER A 136 17.19 17.51 5.06
N GLN A 137 18.52 17.41 4.97
CA GLN A 137 19.28 17.20 3.74
C GLN A 137 20.19 15.97 3.84
N ARG A 138 19.87 15.02 4.72
CA ARG A 138 20.63 13.76 4.82
C ARG A 138 20.46 12.96 3.52
N GLN A 139 21.59 12.62 2.93
CA GLN A 139 21.69 11.87 1.68
C GLN A 139 22.69 10.73 1.85
N ILE A 140 22.56 9.71 1.00
CA ILE A 140 23.48 8.57 0.92
C ILE A 140 24.05 8.55 -0.51
N ASP A 141 25.34 8.26 -0.63
CA ASP A 141 26.12 8.38 -1.86
C ASP A 141 25.52 7.60 -3.04
N ILE A 142 24.97 6.40 -2.79
CA ILE A 142 24.31 5.57 -3.83
C ILE A 142 23.17 6.33 -4.54
N PHE A 143 22.51 7.24 -3.83
CA PHE A 143 21.42 8.03 -4.37
C PHE A 143 21.87 9.38 -4.94
N ASP A 144 23.13 9.79 -4.79
CA ASP A 144 23.60 11.08 -5.28
C ASP A 144 23.74 11.06 -6.81
N GLU A 145 22.91 11.85 -7.49
CA GLU A 145 22.90 11.97 -8.95
C GLU A 145 24.19 12.62 -9.50
N LYS A 146 25.01 13.28 -8.68
CA LYS A 146 26.33 13.78 -9.09
C LYS A 146 27.36 12.66 -9.16
N ILE A 147 27.30 11.72 -8.21
CA ILE A 147 28.22 10.59 -8.15
C ILE A 147 27.82 9.57 -9.20
N HIS A 148 26.53 9.29 -9.33
CA HIS A 148 26.06 8.47 -10.42
C HIS A 148 24.84 9.06 -11.17
N PRO A 149 25.04 9.59 -12.39
CA PRO A 149 24.00 10.32 -13.11
C PRO A 149 23.02 9.37 -13.82
N LEU A 150 21.75 9.76 -13.89
CA LEU A 150 20.70 8.99 -14.58
C LEU A 150 20.28 9.58 -15.94
N THR A 151 20.42 10.89 -16.13
CA THR A 151 20.08 11.60 -17.39
C THR A 151 20.69 13.00 -17.38
N ARG A 152 21.31 13.42 -18.50
CA ARG A 152 21.79 14.82 -18.69
C ARG A 152 20.66 15.83 -18.94
N ASP A 153 19.48 15.36 -19.36
CA ASP A 153 18.35 16.25 -19.64
C ASP A 153 17.67 16.73 -18.34
N GLU A 154 17.37 18.04 -18.31
CA GLU A 154 16.72 18.74 -17.20
C GLU A 154 15.24 18.33 -17.04
N HIS A 155 14.97 17.08 -16.70
CA HIS A 155 13.61 16.66 -16.37
C HIS A 155 13.31 17.06 -14.92
N LYS A 156 13.09 18.36 -14.67
CA LYS A 156 12.48 18.93 -13.44
C LYS A 156 11.03 18.44 -13.20
N GLN A 157 10.58 17.41 -13.92
CA GLN A 157 9.22 16.93 -13.90
C GLN A 157 9.20 15.46 -13.48
N ILE A 158 9.04 15.23 -12.18
CA ILE A 158 8.90 13.92 -11.54
C ILE A 158 7.90 13.05 -12.30
N TYR A 159 6.74 13.63 -12.67
CA TYR A 159 5.72 12.93 -13.44
C TYR A 159 6.21 12.38 -14.79
N LYS A 160 7.02 13.15 -15.53
CA LYS A 160 7.56 12.67 -16.82
C LYS A 160 8.49 11.49 -16.61
N PHE A 161 9.37 11.56 -15.61
CA PHE A 161 10.30 10.48 -15.29
C PHE A 161 9.56 9.18 -14.93
N VAL A 162 8.65 9.24 -13.95
CA VAL A 162 7.85 8.08 -13.54
C VAL A 162 7.02 7.56 -14.71
N ARG A 163 6.34 8.43 -15.46
CA ARG A 163 5.54 8.01 -16.62
C ARG A 163 6.38 7.32 -17.70
N THR A 164 7.58 7.81 -17.99
CA THR A 164 8.47 7.18 -19.00
C THR A 164 8.82 5.76 -18.58
N LEU A 165 9.22 5.56 -17.33
CA LEU A 165 9.55 4.23 -16.80
C LEU A 165 8.33 3.30 -16.85
N PHE A 166 7.19 3.72 -16.31
CA PHE A 166 5.97 2.91 -16.28
C PHE A 166 5.48 2.54 -17.68
N ASN A 167 5.55 3.47 -18.64
CA ASN A 167 5.14 3.20 -20.01
C ASN A 167 6.11 2.26 -20.74
N ALA A 168 7.42 2.42 -20.53
CA ALA A 168 8.42 1.62 -21.23
C ALA A 168 8.52 0.20 -20.66
N ALA A 169 8.43 0.06 -19.34
CA ALA A 169 8.43 -1.23 -18.63
C ALA A 169 7.03 -1.86 -18.50
N GLN A 170 5.98 -1.23 -19.07
CA GLN A 170 4.58 -1.70 -19.05
C GLN A 170 4.01 -1.98 -17.65
N LEU A 171 4.44 -1.19 -16.65
CA LEU A 171 4.06 -1.38 -15.25
C LEU A 171 2.62 -0.95 -14.96
N THR A 172 2.03 -1.61 -13.96
CA THR A 172 0.63 -1.42 -13.55
C THR A 172 0.42 -0.27 -12.55
N ALA A 173 -0.83 0.11 -12.30
CA ALA A 173 -1.14 1.20 -11.36
C ALA A 173 -0.86 0.81 -9.91
N GLU A 174 -1.03 -0.48 -9.61
CA GLU A 174 -0.76 -1.10 -8.35
C GLU A 174 0.74 -1.00 -8.02
N CYS A 175 1.61 -1.26 -9.01
CA CYS A 175 3.06 -1.10 -8.88
C CYS A 175 3.45 0.36 -8.52
N ALA A 176 2.72 1.37 -9.02
CA ALA A 176 2.96 2.78 -8.66
C ALA A 176 2.64 3.07 -7.19
N ILE A 177 1.61 2.43 -6.62
CA ILE A 177 1.26 2.58 -5.21
C ILE A 177 2.33 1.92 -4.34
N ILE A 178 2.73 0.69 -4.68
CA ILE A 178 3.81 -0.03 -3.98
C ILE A 178 5.13 0.73 -4.03
N THR A 179 5.45 1.37 -5.16
CA THR A 179 6.63 2.24 -5.30
C THR A 179 6.65 3.33 -4.22
N LEU A 180 5.49 3.96 -3.94
CA LEU A 180 5.41 5.01 -2.92
C LEU A 180 5.55 4.44 -1.50
N VAL A 181 5.04 3.24 -1.24
CA VAL A 181 5.24 2.52 0.03
C VAL A 181 6.73 2.27 0.28
N TYR A 182 7.44 1.69 -0.70
CA TYR A 182 8.87 1.40 -0.58
C TYR A 182 9.72 2.66 -0.46
N LEU A 183 9.33 3.73 -1.15
CA LEU A 183 9.97 5.03 -1.00
C LEU A 183 9.83 5.56 0.42
N GLU A 184 8.63 5.56 1.03
CA GLU A 184 8.45 6.04 2.40
C GLU A 184 9.13 5.14 3.45
N ARG A 185 9.15 3.82 3.23
CA ARG A 185 9.96 2.88 4.04
C ARG A 185 11.43 3.28 4.03
N LEU A 186 11.99 3.53 2.85
CA LEU A 186 13.37 3.96 2.71
C LEU A 186 13.64 5.26 3.48
N LEU A 187 12.77 6.27 3.35
CA LEU A 187 12.94 7.54 4.06
C LEU A 187 12.95 7.34 5.58
N THR A 188 12.15 6.40 6.07
CA THR A 188 12.02 6.08 7.50
C THR A 188 13.23 5.29 8.00
N TYR A 189 13.58 4.17 7.35
CA TYR A 189 14.63 3.26 7.83
C TYR A 189 16.04 3.81 7.64
N ALA A 190 16.29 4.49 6.52
CA ALA A 190 17.59 5.10 6.25
C ALA A 190 17.71 6.53 6.82
N GLU A 191 16.62 7.07 7.39
CA GLU A 191 16.53 8.44 7.90
C GLU A 191 17.00 9.49 6.88
N ILE A 192 16.68 9.27 5.60
CA ILE A 192 17.07 10.16 4.50
C ILE A 192 15.89 11.02 4.06
N ASP A 193 16.21 12.15 3.41
CA ASP A 193 15.22 13.02 2.80
C ASP A 193 15.40 13.10 1.28
N ILE A 194 14.28 13.26 0.58
CA ILE A 194 14.30 13.46 -0.86
C ILE A 194 14.71 14.89 -1.17
N THR A 195 15.76 15.04 -1.96
CA THR A 195 16.33 16.29 -2.43
C THR A 195 16.32 16.36 -3.96
N PRO A 196 16.44 17.55 -4.56
CA PRO A 196 16.55 17.68 -6.01
C PRO A 196 17.75 16.94 -6.65
N GLY A 197 18.74 16.52 -5.86
CA GLY A 197 19.93 15.81 -6.32
C GLY A 197 19.94 14.30 -6.07
N ASN A 198 18.89 13.73 -5.44
CA ASN A 198 18.82 12.29 -5.18
C ASN A 198 17.49 11.63 -5.58
N TRP A 199 16.47 12.43 -5.91
CA TRP A 199 15.11 11.93 -6.07
C TRP A 199 14.96 10.95 -7.23
N LYS A 200 15.68 11.13 -8.35
CA LYS A 200 15.54 10.19 -9.48
C LYS A 200 16.04 8.81 -9.11
N ARG A 201 17.17 8.76 -8.40
CA ARG A 201 17.83 7.54 -7.91
C ARG A 201 16.96 6.80 -6.90
N ILE A 202 16.42 7.52 -5.92
CA ILE A 202 15.49 6.96 -4.93
C ILE A 202 14.24 6.39 -5.62
N VAL A 203 13.63 7.16 -6.52
CA VAL A 203 12.42 6.73 -7.23
C VAL A 203 12.71 5.53 -8.13
N LEU A 204 13.86 5.52 -8.83
CA LEU A 204 14.27 4.38 -9.65
C LEU A 204 14.43 3.12 -8.80
N GLY A 205 15.16 3.18 -7.68
CA GLY A 205 15.33 2.03 -6.78
C GLY A 205 14.00 1.47 -6.27
N ALA A 206 13.06 2.35 -5.89
CA ALA A 206 11.73 1.95 -5.46
C ALA A 206 10.93 1.27 -6.57
N ILE A 207 11.01 1.78 -7.81
CA ILE A 207 10.34 1.19 -8.99
C ILE A 207 10.92 -0.18 -9.32
N LEU A 208 12.26 -0.33 -9.30
CA LEU A 208 12.92 -1.60 -9.57
C LEU A 208 12.40 -2.70 -8.64
N LEU A 209 12.38 -2.44 -7.33
CA LEU A 209 11.86 -3.40 -6.35
C LEU A 209 10.37 -3.65 -6.51
N ALA A 210 9.55 -2.60 -6.68
CA ALA A 210 8.11 -2.75 -6.86
C ALA A 210 7.79 -3.60 -8.10
N SER A 211 8.48 -3.37 -9.22
CA SER A 211 8.27 -4.10 -10.47
C SER A 211 8.68 -5.57 -10.39
N LYS A 212 9.60 -5.95 -9.50
CA LYS A 212 10.04 -7.34 -9.34
C LYS A 212 9.20 -8.13 -8.36
N VAL A 213 8.68 -7.47 -7.34
CA VAL A 213 7.89 -8.10 -6.27
C VAL A 213 6.41 -8.17 -6.63
N TRP A 214 5.89 -7.13 -7.31
CA TRP A 214 4.44 -6.96 -7.51
C TRP A 214 3.98 -7.16 -8.94
N ASP A 215 4.87 -7.06 -9.93
CA ASP A 215 4.51 -7.31 -11.32
C ASP A 215 4.71 -8.79 -11.67
N ASP A 216 3.69 -9.43 -12.24
CA ASP A 216 3.77 -10.82 -12.71
C ASP A 216 4.75 -10.98 -13.87
N GLN A 217 5.03 -9.88 -14.60
CA GLN A 217 6.01 -9.82 -15.68
C GLN A 217 7.22 -8.99 -15.25
N ALA A 218 8.06 -9.57 -14.39
CA ALA A 218 9.25 -8.89 -13.88
C ALA A 218 10.21 -8.47 -14.99
N VAL A 219 10.53 -7.18 -15.03
CA VAL A 219 11.45 -6.56 -15.99
C VAL A 219 12.89 -6.68 -15.50
N TRP A 220 13.82 -7.04 -16.39
CA TRP A 220 15.21 -7.27 -16.02
C TRP A 220 15.97 -5.93 -15.96
N ASN A 221 17.04 -5.85 -15.16
CA ASN A 221 17.82 -4.61 -15.02
C ASN A 221 18.45 -4.14 -16.34
N VAL A 222 18.77 -5.07 -17.23
CA VAL A 222 19.28 -4.76 -18.57
C VAL A 222 18.25 -3.99 -19.40
N ASP A 223 16.95 -4.26 -19.24
CA ASP A 223 15.89 -3.55 -19.96
C ASP A 223 15.75 -2.12 -19.45
N TYR A 224 15.91 -1.90 -18.13
CA TYR A 224 15.96 -0.55 -17.57
C TYR A 224 17.16 0.26 -18.08
N CYS A 225 18.31 -0.38 -18.34
CA CYS A 225 19.47 0.29 -18.96
C CYS A 225 19.22 0.65 -20.45
N GLN A 226 18.32 -0.05 -21.15
CA GLN A 226 17.91 0.36 -22.50
C GLN A 226 17.04 1.63 -22.47
N ILE A 227 16.23 1.78 -21.41
CA ILE A 227 15.39 2.96 -21.19
C ILE A 227 16.24 4.16 -20.73
N LEU A 228 17.16 3.92 -19.79
CA LEU A 228 18.08 4.91 -19.22
C LEU A 228 19.49 4.67 -19.76
N LYS A 229 19.86 5.33 -20.85
CA LYS A 229 21.11 5.02 -21.59
C LYS A 229 22.41 5.38 -20.86
N ASP A 230 22.32 6.20 -19.80
CA ASP A 230 23.49 6.73 -19.09
C ASP A 230 23.87 5.89 -17.84
N ILE A 231 23.20 4.76 -17.58
CA ILE A 231 23.44 3.87 -16.43
C ILE A 231 23.92 2.49 -16.88
N THR A 232 24.88 1.91 -16.14
CA THR A 232 25.38 0.55 -16.41
C THR A 232 24.56 -0.50 -15.65
N VAL A 233 24.63 -1.75 -16.10
CA VAL A 233 23.92 -2.86 -15.44
C VAL A 233 24.46 -3.08 -14.03
N GLU A 234 25.76 -2.90 -13.82
CA GLU A 234 26.41 -3.00 -12.52
C GLU A 234 25.90 -1.94 -11.54
N ASP A 235 25.76 -0.68 -11.99
CA ASP A 235 25.20 0.40 -11.18
C ASP A 235 23.73 0.14 -10.84
N MET A 236 22.96 -0.37 -11.79
CA MET A 236 21.55 -0.73 -11.57
C MET A 236 21.40 -1.87 -10.54
N ASN A 237 22.22 -2.92 -10.65
CA ASN A 237 22.24 -4.04 -9.72
C ASN A 237 22.64 -3.59 -8.32
N GLU A 238 23.64 -2.71 -8.21
CA GLU A 238 24.10 -2.19 -6.93
C GLU A 238 23.04 -1.28 -6.28
N LEU A 239 22.38 -0.41 -7.07
CA LEU A 239 21.27 0.41 -6.58
C LEU A 239 20.14 -0.46 -6.02
N GLU A 240 19.76 -1.52 -6.74
CA GLU A 240 18.74 -2.47 -6.28
C GLU A 240 19.15 -3.16 -4.98
N ARG A 241 20.38 -3.68 -4.92
CA ARG A 241 20.91 -4.37 -3.73
C ARG A 241 20.91 -3.46 -2.51
N GLN A 242 21.45 -2.25 -2.65
CA GLN A 242 21.51 -1.26 -1.58
C GLN A 242 20.12 -0.83 -1.12
N PHE A 243 19.18 -0.62 -2.05
CA PHE A 243 17.81 -0.28 -1.70
C PHE A 243 17.16 -1.40 -0.87
N LEU A 244 17.32 -2.66 -1.30
CA LEU A 244 16.76 -3.82 -0.60
C LEU A 244 17.36 -4.00 0.81
N GLU A 245 18.67 -3.77 0.95
CA GLU A 245 19.37 -3.79 2.24
C GLU A 245 18.89 -2.68 3.18
N MET A 246 18.69 -1.45 2.67
CA MET A 246 18.13 -0.35 3.46
C MET A 246 16.68 -0.59 3.87
N LEU A 247 15.92 -1.37 3.09
CA LEU A 247 14.59 -1.84 3.47
C LEU A 247 14.64 -3.00 4.47
N GLN A 248 15.83 -3.48 4.85
CA GLN A 248 16.02 -4.66 5.69
C GLN A 248 15.26 -5.89 5.15
N PHE A 249 15.14 -5.98 3.81
CA PHE A 249 14.35 -7.00 3.12
C PHE A 249 12.85 -7.00 3.48
N ASN A 250 12.33 -5.95 4.12
CA ASN A 250 10.91 -5.79 4.40
C ASN A 250 10.15 -5.32 3.16
N ILE A 251 9.90 -6.27 2.24
CA ILE A 251 9.19 -6.05 0.98
C ILE A 251 7.70 -6.41 1.07
N ASN A 252 7.24 -7.00 2.17
CA ASN A 252 5.84 -7.39 2.29
C ASN A 252 4.95 -6.14 2.44
N VAL A 253 3.90 -6.04 1.62
CA VAL A 253 2.92 -4.96 1.70
C VAL A 253 1.54 -5.56 1.95
N PRO A 254 1.02 -5.49 3.19
CA PRO A 254 -0.32 -5.94 3.50
C PRO A 254 -1.39 -5.19 2.69
N SER A 255 -2.50 -5.87 2.36
CA SER A 255 -3.61 -5.24 1.59
C SER A 255 -4.19 -4.00 2.28
N SER A 256 -4.15 -3.95 3.61
CA SER A 256 -4.57 -2.79 4.41
C SER A 256 -3.67 -1.58 4.19
N VAL A 257 -2.35 -1.78 4.12
CA VAL A 257 -1.37 -0.73 3.81
C VAL A 257 -1.58 -0.25 2.37
N TYR A 258 -1.70 -1.18 1.41
CA TYR A 258 -1.99 -0.82 0.02
C TYR A 258 -3.26 0.03 -0.10
N ALA A 259 -4.37 -0.40 0.51
CA ALA A 259 -5.65 0.31 0.45
C ALA A 259 -5.55 1.71 1.07
N LYS A 260 -4.83 1.84 2.19
CA LYS A 260 -4.54 3.13 2.82
C LYS A 260 -3.82 4.09 1.86
N TYR A 261 -2.70 3.66 1.26
CA TYR A 261 -1.97 4.50 0.30
C TYR A 261 -2.83 4.87 -0.91
N TYR A 262 -3.67 3.95 -1.41
CA TYR A 262 -4.63 4.23 -2.47
C TYR A 262 -5.61 5.36 -2.09
N PHE A 263 -6.25 5.29 -0.91
CA PHE A 263 -7.22 6.29 -0.48
C PHE A 263 -6.57 7.64 -0.14
N ASP A 264 -5.38 7.62 0.45
CA ASP A 264 -4.59 8.83 0.71
C ASP A 264 -4.21 9.53 -0.61
N LEU A 265 -3.79 8.77 -1.62
CA LEU A 265 -3.50 9.32 -2.95
C LEU A 265 -4.74 9.92 -3.61
N ARG A 266 -5.92 9.29 -3.47
CA ARG A 266 -7.19 9.87 -3.97
C ARG A 266 -7.52 11.18 -3.27
N THR A 267 -7.35 11.25 -1.95
CA THR A 267 -7.57 12.47 -1.17
C THR A 267 -6.65 13.59 -1.64
N LEU A 268 -5.38 13.28 -1.87
CA LEU A 268 -4.42 14.23 -2.42
C LEU A 268 -4.81 14.69 -3.84
N ALA A 269 -5.26 13.77 -4.70
CA ALA A 269 -5.71 14.07 -6.05
C ALA A 269 -6.92 15.02 -6.05
N GLU A 270 -7.89 14.75 -5.17
CA GLU A 270 -9.09 15.55 -5.01
C GLU A 270 -8.78 16.98 -4.57
N ALA A 271 -7.85 17.16 -3.64
CA ALA A 271 -7.47 18.48 -3.17
C ALA A 271 -6.69 19.30 -4.22
N ASN A 272 -6.02 18.64 -5.15
CA ASN A 272 -5.21 19.29 -6.18
C ASN A 272 -5.89 19.29 -7.57
N GLU A 273 -7.20 19.01 -7.63
CA GLU A 273 -8.00 19.01 -8.87
C GLU A 273 -7.44 18.06 -9.95
N LEU A 274 -6.76 16.99 -9.53
CA LEU A 274 -6.22 15.96 -10.41
C LEU A 274 -7.22 14.83 -10.71
N THR A 275 -8.38 14.85 -10.05
CA THR A 275 -9.46 13.89 -10.28
C THR A 275 -10.01 14.00 -11.69
N PHE A 276 -10.21 12.85 -12.32
CA PHE A 276 -10.85 12.78 -13.63
C PHE A 276 -12.36 12.99 -13.47
N PRO A 277 -13.04 13.49 -14.51
CA PRO A 277 -14.47 13.66 -14.47
C PRO A 277 -15.13 12.29 -14.20
N SER A 278 -15.92 12.24 -13.14
CA SER A 278 -16.74 11.07 -12.83
C SER A 278 -17.88 10.98 -13.84
N GLU A 279 -18.11 9.81 -14.41
CA GLU A 279 -19.19 9.56 -15.36
C GLU A 279 -20.38 8.91 -14.64
N PRO A 280 -21.62 9.17 -15.10
CA PRO A 280 -22.78 8.47 -14.55
C PRO A 280 -22.63 6.97 -14.77
N LEU A 281 -22.95 6.18 -13.74
CA LEU A 281 -22.87 4.73 -13.77
C LEU A 281 -23.84 4.18 -14.82
N SER A 282 -23.30 3.64 -15.91
CA SER A 282 -24.11 3.00 -16.95
C SER A 282 -24.69 1.66 -16.47
N LYS A 283 -25.81 1.25 -17.06
CA LYS A 283 -26.46 -0.05 -16.76
C LYS A 283 -25.51 -1.23 -16.98
N GLU A 284 -24.74 -1.20 -18.07
CA GLU A 284 -23.74 -2.22 -18.41
C GLU A 284 -22.62 -2.30 -17.36
N LYS A 285 -22.10 -1.14 -16.95
CA LYS A 285 -21.03 -1.06 -15.94
C LYS A 285 -21.53 -1.53 -14.57
N ALA A 286 -22.76 -1.19 -14.20
CA ALA A 286 -23.36 -1.70 -12.98
C ALA A 286 -23.56 -3.22 -12.98
N GLN A 287 -24.05 -3.79 -14.09
CA GLN A 287 -24.17 -5.24 -14.23
C GLN A 287 -22.81 -5.94 -14.13
N LYS A 288 -21.76 -5.38 -14.74
CA LYS A 288 -20.39 -5.89 -14.64
C LYS A 288 -19.89 -5.87 -13.19
N LEU A 289 -20.09 -4.76 -12.49
CA LEU A 289 -19.69 -4.62 -11.08
C LEU A 289 -20.46 -5.58 -10.18
N GLU A 290 -21.77 -5.77 -10.41
CA GLU A 290 -22.59 -6.71 -9.65
C GLU A 290 -22.13 -8.16 -9.90
N ALA A 291 -21.80 -8.52 -11.14
CA ALA A 291 -21.25 -9.83 -11.46
C ALA A 291 -19.90 -10.07 -10.76
N MET A 292 -18.99 -9.09 -10.77
CA MET A 292 -17.72 -9.18 -10.05
C MET A 292 -17.91 -9.32 -8.54
N SER A 293 -18.85 -8.57 -7.96
CA SER A 293 -19.18 -8.64 -6.54
C SER A 293 -19.69 -10.03 -6.14
N ARG A 294 -20.58 -10.63 -6.93
CA ARG A 294 -21.13 -11.98 -6.66
C ARG A 294 -20.04 -13.05 -6.68
N LEU A 295 -19.14 -13.00 -7.67
CA LEU A 295 -18.00 -13.92 -7.73
C LEU A 295 -17.09 -13.82 -6.50
N TYR A 296 -16.91 -12.62 -5.96
CA TYR A 296 -16.12 -12.43 -4.75
C TYR A 296 -16.86 -12.93 -3.50
N GLU A 297 -18.16 -12.69 -3.40
CA GLU A 297 -19.01 -13.23 -2.32
C GLU A 297 -18.99 -14.77 -2.31
N ASP A 298 -19.08 -15.41 -3.48
CA ASP A 298 -18.96 -16.86 -3.61
C ASP A 298 -17.59 -17.38 -3.16
N LYS A 299 -16.50 -16.67 -3.46
CA LYS A 299 -15.15 -17.02 -2.99
C LYS A 299 -15.04 -16.90 -1.47
N VAL A 300 -15.47 -15.77 -0.91
CA VAL A 300 -15.42 -15.52 0.53
C VAL A 300 -16.27 -16.52 1.29
N THR A 301 -17.47 -16.82 0.83
CA THR A 301 -18.33 -17.83 1.46
C THR A 301 -17.69 -19.22 1.42
N THR A 302 -17.05 -19.60 0.31
CA THR A 302 -16.30 -20.86 0.19
C THR A 302 -15.11 -20.91 1.16
N GLU A 303 -14.32 -19.84 1.28
CA GLU A 303 -13.17 -19.75 2.20
C GLU A 303 -13.61 -19.81 3.67
N VAL A 304 -14.72 -19.14 4.02
CA VAL A 304 -15.29 -19.18 5.38
C VAL A 304 -15.75 -20.60 5.74
N LEU A 305 -16.36 -21.32 4.78
CA LEU A 305 -16.78 -22.71 4.97
C LEU A 305 -15.57 -23.66 5.15
N GLN A 306 -14.47 -23.41 4.44
CA GLN A 306 -13.25 -24.23 4.52
C GLN A 306 -12.45 -23.98 5.81
N ASN A 307 -12.34 -22.74 6.26
CA ASN A 307 -11.44 -22.35 7.34
C ASN A 307 -12.12 -22.25 8.73
N GLY A 308 -13.42 -22.54 8.83
CA GLY A 308 -14.16 -22.51 10.10
C GLY A 308 -14.13 -21.14 10.80
N ILE A 309 -13.91 -20.06 10.04
CA ILE A 309 -13.73 -18.71 10.57
C ILE A 309 -15.07 -18.25 11.16
N LYS A 310 -15.06 -17.87 12.44
CA LYS A 310 -16.24 -17.31 13.13
C LYS A 310 -16.75 -16.10 12.35
N LYS A 311 -18.02 -16.18 11.93
CA LYS A 311 -18.76 -15.09 11.29
C LYS A 311 -18.66 -13.83 12.15
N TRP A 312 -18.29 -12.70 11.53
CA TRP A 312 -18.31 -11.41 12.21
C TRP A 312 -19.77 -10.95 12.34
N SER A 313 -20.16 -10.40 13.47
CA SER A 313 -21.55 -9.99 13.75
C SER A 313 -22.10 -8.95 12.75
N SER A 314 -21.23 -8.21 12.07
CA SER A 314 -21.59 -7.29 10.98
C SER A 314 -22.05 -7.98 9.69
N LEU A 315 -21.81 -9.29 9.55
CA LEU A 315 -22.15 -10.11 8.39
C LEU A 315 -23.51 -10.83 8.53
N ASP A 316 -24.12 -10.79 9.72
CA ASP A 316 -25.39 -11.47 9.99
C ASP A 316 -26.58 -10.86 9.23
N ASN A 317 -26.50 -9.57 8.88
CA ASN A 317 -27.53 -8.89 8.09
C ASN A 317 -27.45 -9.15 6.57
N ILE A 318 -26.40 -9.83 6.09
CA ILE A 318 -26.17 -10.08 4.66
C ILE A 318 -26.78 -11.42 4.24
N CYS A 319 -26.71 -12.46 5.08
CA CYS A 319 -27.16 -13.80 4.71
C CYS A 319 -28.60 -14.17 5.13
N VAL A 320 -29.31 -13.34 5.89
CA VAL A 320 -30.68 -13.67 6.31
C VAL A 320 -31.68 -13.10 5.30
N GLY A 321 -31.80 -13.79 4.16
CA GLY A 321 -32.97 -13.65 3.28
C GLY A 321 -32.67 -13.69 1.78
N GLY A 322 -32.50 -14.89 1.22
CA GLY A 322 -32.59 -15.18 -0.22
C GLY A 322 -31.65 -14.37 -1.13
N PRO A 323 -31.69 -14.59 -2.46
CA PRO A 323 -30.96 -13.75 -3.39
C PRO A 323 -31.58 -12.35 -3.37
N ARG A 324 -31.01 -11.43 -2.58
CA ARG A 324 -31.34 -10.02 -2.70
C ARG A 324 -30.89 -9.55 -4.08
N ARG A 325 -31.84 -9.38 -4.99
CA ARG A 325 -31.63 -8.58 -6.19
C ARG A 325 -31.45 -7.14 -5.74
N SER A 326 -30.21 -6.72 -5.54
CA SER A 326 -29.87 -5.31 -5.36
C SER A 326 -30.04 -4.63 -6.72
N ILE A 327 -31.28 -4.32 -7.08
CA ILE A 327 -31.56 -3.60 -8.33
C ILE A 327 -31.12 -2.16 -8.11
N ALA A 328 -29.93 -1.82 -8.61
CA ALA A 328 -29.60 -0.42 -8.85
C ALA A 328 -30.58 0.10 -9.93
N ILE A 329 -31.56 0.89 -9.52
CA ILE A 329 -32.47 1.58 -10.44
C ILE A 329 -31.67 2.72 -11.08
N LEU A 330 -31.02 2.43 -12.20
CA LEU A 330 -30.33 3.43 -13.01
C LEU A 330 -31.34 3.97 -14.03
N SER A 331 -31.71 5.25 -13.87
CA SER A 331 -32.62 5.97 -14.77
C SER A 331 -31.95 6.27 -16.10
#